data_AF-A0A7V0S5I6-F1
#
_entry.id   AF-A0A7V0S5I6-F1
#
_cell.length_a   1.000
_cell.length_b   1.000
_cell.length_c   1.000
_cell.angle_alpha   90.00
_cell.angle_beta   90.00
_cell.angle_gamma   90.00
#
_symmetry.space_group_name_H-M   'P 1'
#
loop_
_entity.id
_entity.type
_entity.pdbx_description
1 polymer ?
#
loop_
_entity_poly.entity_id
_entity_poly.type
_entity_poly.pdbx_seq_one_letter_code
_entity_poly.pdbx_strand_id
1 'polypeptide(L)'
;MKRYLQIVASFLTMLCIGGVYAWSIFVPPLINEHSLLTAQTQLVFGFTIAVFAVVMIFAGLIEKKRGPRRTALIGAVLYTAGYIVASFSGGGFGLLLIGIGILSGAGIAFGYVTSLATPIKWFPGYKGLITGISIAGFG
;
A
#
# COMPACT_ATOMS: atom_id res chain seq x y z
N MET A 1 -2.23 7.21 26.89
CA MET A 1 -3.19 6.43 26.07
C MET A 1 -3.09 6.73 24.57
N LYS A 2 -3.20 7.99 24.12
CA LYS A 2 -3.22 8.36 22.68
C LYS A 2 -1.98 7.93 21.86
N ARG A 3 -0.79 7.89 22.46
CA ARG A 3 0.47 7.49 21.78
C ARG A 3 0.55 6.00 21.40
N TYR A 4 0.01 5.11 22.25
CA TYR A 4 0.02 3.67 21.96
C TYR A 4 -1.00 3.30 20.88
N LEU A 5 -2.11 4.05 20.82
CA LEU A 5 -3.12 3.90 19.77
C LEU A 5 -2.53 4.16 18.36
N GLN A 6 -1.52 5.03 18.26
CA GLN A 6 -0.84 5.30 17.00
C GLN A 6 -0.01 4.10 16.52
N ILE A 7 0.60 3.34 17.43
CA ILE A 7 1.32 2.11 17.08
C ILE A 7 0.34 1.08 16.52
N VAL A 8 -0.80 0.89 17.19
CA VAL A 8 -1.85 -0.03 16.74
C VAL A 8 -2.39 0.38 15.37
N ALA A 9 -2.67 1.69 15.17
CA ALA A 9 -3.12 2.20 13.88
C ALA A 9 -2.08 2.01 12.76
N SER A 10 -0.80 2.24 13.06
CA SER A 10 0.31 1.98 12.14
C SER A 10 0.41 0.50 11.76
N PHE A 11 0.34 -0.39 12.74
CA PHE A 11 0.36 -1.83 12.51
C PHE A 11 -0.83 -2.29 11.64
N LEU A 12 -2.05 -1.86 11.96
CA LEU A 12 -3.25 -2.19 11.18
C LEU A 12 -3.16 -1.65 9.75
N THR A 13 -2.65 -0.44 9.58
CA THR A 13 -2.48 0.13 8.23
C THR A 13 -1.46 -0.67 7.44
N MET A 14 -0.32 -1.02 8.05
CA MET A 14 0.71 -1.88 7.46
C MET A 14 0.16 -3.25 7.08
N LEU A 15 -0.70 -3.85 7.92
CA LEU A 15 -1.40 -5.10 7.65
C LEU A 15 -2.32 -5.00 6.43
N CYS A 16 -3.12 -3.92 6.33
CA CYS A 16 -3.98 -3.72 5.17
C CYS A 16 -3.16 -3.60 3.86
N ILE A 17 -2.12 -2.76 3.85
CA ILE A 17 -1.33 -2.54 2.62
C ILE A 17 -0.40 -3.72 2.30
N GLY A 18 -0.01 -4.52 3.30
CA GLY A 18 0.71 -5.79 3.14
C GLY A 18 -0.10 -6.85 2.38
N GLY A 19 -1.42 -6.68 2.29
CA GLY A 19 -2.29 -7.48 1.43
C GLY A 19 -1.88 -7.50 -0.05
N VAL A 20 -1.00 -6.60 -0.49
CA VAL A 20 -0.38 -6.66 -1.82
C VAL A 20 0.31 -7.99 -2.10
N TYR A 21 0.87 -8.66 -1.08
CA TYR A 21 1.51 -9.97 -1.24
C TYR A 21 0.50 -11.11 -1.51
N ALA A 22 -0.78 -10.90 -1.20
CA ALA A 22 -1.85 -11.82 -1.59
C ALA A 22 -2.17 -11.76 -3.09
N TRP A 23 -1.49 -10.91 -3.88
CA TRP A 23 -1.64 -10.86 -5.34
C TRP A 23 -1.52 -12.23 -6.01
N SER A 24 -0.63 -13.09 -5.51
CA SER A 24 -0.42 -14.45 -6.02
C SER A 24 -1.68 -15.32 -5.99
N ILE A 25 -2.63 -15.03 -5.11
CA ILE A 25 -3.93 -15.73 -5.03
C ILE A 25 -4.83 -15.35 -6.23
N PHE A 26 -4.72 -14.13 -6.74
CA PHE A 26 -5.49 -13.66 -7.88
C PHE A 26 -4.91 -14.09 -9.23
N VAL A 27 -3.63 -14.50 -9.28
CA VAL A 27 -2.97 -14.86 -10.54
C VAL A 27 -3.61 -16.08 -11.23
N PRO A 28 -3.87 -17.22 -10.55
CA PRO A 28 -4.50 -18.37 -11.20
C PRO A 28 -5.88 -18.08 -11.84
N PRO A 29 -6.86 -17.45 -11.16
CA PRO A 29 -8.14 -17.16 -11.79
C PRO A 29 -8.02 -16.14 -12.94
N LEU A 30 -7.12 -15.16 -12.84
CA LEU A 30 -6.85 -14.23 -13.94
C LEU A 30 -6.30 -14.93 -15.19
N ILE A 31 -5.48 -15.96 -15.03
CA ILE A 31 -4.96 -16.76 -16.15
C ILE A 31 -6.05 -17.70 -16.69
N ASN A 32 -6.72 -18.46 -15.82
CA ASN A 32 -7.60 -19.54 -16.23
C ASN A 32 -8.95 -19.03 -16.77
N GLU A 33 -9.52 -17.99 -16.18
CA GLU A 33 -10.86 -17.49 -16.53
C GLU A 33 -10.79 -16.33 -17.51
N HIS A 34 -9.74 -15.50 -17.42
CA HIS A 34 -9.58 -14.32 -18.27
C HIS A 34 -8.48 -14.44 -19.32
N SER A 35 -7.85 -15.62 -19.44
CA SER A 35 -6.82 -15.91 -20.45
C SER A 35 -5.65 -14.91 -20.44
N LEU A 36 -5.37 -14.28 -19.29
CA LEU A 36 -4.24 -13.39 -19.15
C LEU A 36 -2.93 -14.18 -19.22
N LEU A 37 -1.91 -13.58 -19.82
CA LEU A 37 -0.57 -14.15 -19.81
C LEU A 37 0.03 -14.02 -18.41
N THR A 38 0.81 -15.02 -17.99
CA THR A 38 1.61 -14.93 -16.76
C THR A 38 2.50 -13.69 -16.75
N ALA A 39 3.09 -13.33 -17.90
CA ALA A 39 3.90 -12.12 -18.02
C ALA A 39 3.10 -10.85 -17.68
N GLN A 40 1.82 -10.77 -18.07
CA GLN A 40 0.96 -9.62 -17.79
C GLN A 40 0.66 -9.52 -16.28
N THR A 41 0.35 -10.63 -15.61
CA THR A 41 0.07 -10.60 -14.16
C THR A 41 1.31 -10.22 -13.35
N GLN A 42 2.51 -10.66 -13.79
CA GLN A 42 3.78 -10.24 -13.19
C GLN A 42 4.08 -8.76 -13.44
N LEU A 43 3.76 -8.24 -14.64
CA LEU A 43 3.91 -6.82 -14.94
C LEU A 43 3.02 -5.95 -14.05
N VAL A 44 1.77 -6.34 -13.77
CA VAL A 44 0.90 -5.59 -12.84
C VAL A 44 1.54 -5.49 -11.45
N PHE A 45 2.04 -6.60 -10.90
CA PHE A 45 2.69 -6.60 -9.59
C PHE A 45 3.99 -5.79 -9.61
N GLY A 46 4.84 -6.00 -10.62
CA GLY A 46 6.08 -5.24 -10.79
C GLY A 46 5.83 -3.73 -10.89
N PHE A 47 4.78 -3.33 -11.62
CA PHE A 47 4.39 -1.93 -11.71
C PHE A 47 3.88 -1.39 -10.37
N THR A 48 3.16 -2.20 -9.60
CA THR A 48 2.73 -1.85 -8.23
C THR A 48 3.92 -1.49 -7.35
N ILE A 49 4.96 -2.33 -7.35
CA ILE A 49 6.19 -2.11 -6.58
C ILE A 49 6.97 -0.90 -7.10
N ALA A 50 7.07 -0.73 -8.42
CA ALA A 50 7.75 0.42 -9.03
C ALA A 50 7.05 1.75 -8.68
N VAL A 51 5.72 1.81 -8.81
CA VAL A 51 4.93 2.99 -8.44
C VAL A 51 5.02 3.24 -6.94
N PHE A 52 4.92 2.20 -6.11
CA PHE A 52 5.13 2.31 -4.68
C PHE A 52 6.45 3.00 -4.34
N ALA A 53 7.56 2.54 -4.92
CA ALA A 53 8.89 3.10 -4.69
C ALA A 53 8.99 4.58 -5.10
N VAL A 54 8.48 4.93 -6.29
CA VAL A 54 8.51 6.31 -6.80
C VAL A 54 7.62 7.24 -5.99
N VAL A 55 6.38 6.82 -5.70
CA VAL A 55 5.39 7.64 -4.98
C VAL A 55 5.79 7.85 -3.52
N MET A 56 6.59 6.95 -2.93
CA MET A 56 7.08 7.09 -1.55
C MET A 56 7.78 8.43 -1.30
N ILE A 57 8.55 8.94 -2.28
CA ILE A 57 9.22 10.24 -2.20
C ILE A 57 8.18 11.36 -2.00
N PHE A 58 7.15 11.39 -2.86
CA PHE A 58 6.08 12.39 -2.80
C PHE A 58 5.22 12.25 -1.56
N ALA A 59 4.93 11.02 -1.14
CA ALA A 59 4.21 10.73 0.09
C ALA A 59 4.94 11.31 1.32
N GLY A 60 6.28 11.17 1.38
CA GLY A 60 7.11 11.78 2.43
C GLY A 60 7.03 13.31 2.46
N LEU A 61 7.10 13.95 1.30
CA LEU A 61 6.96 15.41 1.20
C LEU A 61 5.58 15.90 1.66
N ILE A 62 4.52 15.18 1.28
CA ILE A 62 3.15 15.50 1.68
C ILE A 62 2.94 15.25 3.18
N GLU A 63 3.48 14.16 3.75
CA GLU A 63 3.45 13.88 5.19
C GLU A 63 4.10 15.00 5.99
N LYS A 64 5.27 15.49 5.55
CA LYS A 64 5.95 16.63 6.19
C LYS A 64 5.15 17.93 6.11
N LYS A 65 4.51 18.22 4.97
CA LYS A 65 3.82 19.50 4.72
C LYS A 65 2.38 19.55 5.25
N ARG A 66 1.64 18.44 5.15
CA ARG A 66 0.19 18.35 5.44
C ARG A 66 -0.14 17.47 6.64
N GLY A 67 0.86 16.83 7.24
CA GLY A 67 0.73 16.00 8.42
C GLY A 67 0.18 14.59 8.13
N PRO A 68 0.31 13.67 9.10
CA PRO A 68 0.07 12.25 8.90
C PRO A 68 -1.39 11.91 8.59
N ARG A 69 -2.36 12.61 9.19
CA ARG A 69 -3.79 12.30 9.00
C ARG A 69 -4.24 12.46 7.55
N ARG A 70 -3.77 13.51 6.86
CA ARG A 70 -4.12 13.75 5.46
C ARG A 70 -3.42 12.77 4.53
N THR A 71 -2.15 12.45 4.82
CA THR A 71 -1.38 11.45 4.07
C THR A 71 -1.99 10.06 4.17
N ALA A 72 -2.40 9.63 5.37
CA ALA A 72 -3.12 8.36 5.56
C ALA A 72 -4.43 8.32 4.77
N LEU A 73 -5.21 9.41 4.79
CA LEU A 73 -6.49 9.47 4.06
C LEU A 73 -6.28 9.36 2.54
N ILE A 74 -5.26 10.03 1.99
CA ILE A 74 -4.90 9.92 0.57
C ILE A 74 -4.54 8.46 0.25
N GLY A 75 -3.73 7.81 1.10
CA GLY A 75 -3.37 6.41 0.92
C GLY A 75 -4.57 5.48 0.93
N ALA A 76 -5.46 5.62 1.91
CA ALA A 76 -6.67 4.81 2.04
C ALA A 76 -7.61 4.98 0.83
N VAL A 77 -7.82 6.21 0.37
CA VAL A 77 -8.67 6.48 -0.80
C VAL A 77 -8.07 5.89 -2.06
N LEU A 78 -6.77 6.12 -2.32
CA LEU A 78 -6.11 5.58 -3.51
C LEU A 78 -6.06 4.06 -3.52
N TYR A 79 -5.73 3.45 -2.38
CA TYR A 79 -5.69 1.99 -2.24
C TYR A 79 -7.06 1.37 -2.49
N THR A 80 -8.10 1.87 -1.81
CA THR A 80 -9.46 1.37 -1.97
C THR A 80 -9.99 1.60 -3.39
N ALA A 81 -9.77 2.80 -3.95
CA ALA A 81 -10.17 3.11 -5.33
C ALA A 81 -9.47 2.20 -6.33
N GLY A 82 -8.20 1.87 -6.11
CA GLY A 82 -7.45 0.95 -6.96
C GLY A 82 -8.05 -0.45 -7.01
N TYR A 83 -8.39 -1.03 -5.85
CA TYR A 83 -9.08 -2.32 -5.79
C TYR A 83 -10.49 -2.28 -6.37
N ILE A 84 -11.25 -1.19 -6.15
CA ILE A 84 -12.56 -1.01 -6.76
C ILE A 84 -12.44 -0.97 -8.30
N VAL A 85 -11.51 -0.18 -8.84
CA VAL A 85 -11.26 -0.12 -10.29
C VAL A 85 -10.86 -1.49 -10.84
N ALA A 86 -9.99 -2.21 -10.14
CA ALA A 86 -9.58 -3.56 -10.52
C ALA A 86 -10.74 -4.56 -10.49
N SER A 87 -11.70 -4.41 -9.58
CA SER A 87 -12.88 -5.29 -9.48
C SER A 87 -13.79 -5.21 -10.71
N PHE A 88 -13.81 -4.06 -11.39
CA PHE A 88 -14.54 -3.87 -12.64
C PHE A 88 -13.70 -4.21 -13.89
N SER A 89 -12.50 -4.77 -13.73
CA SER A 89 -11.62 -5.03 -14.88
C SER A 89 -12.15 -6.08 -15.84
N GLY A 90 -12.93 -7.07 -15.36
CA GLY A 90 -13.38 -8.20 -16.18
C GLY A 90 -12.23 -8.96 -16.85
N GLY A 91 -11.02 -8.94 -16.26
CA GLY A 91 -9.81 -9.51 -16.86
C GLY A 91 -9.04 -8.58 -17.80
N GLY A 92 -9.48 -7.33 -17.98
CA GLY A 92 -8.79 -6.34 -18.78
C GLY A 92 -7.45 -5.91 -18.15
N PHE A 93 -6.34 -6.27 -18.79
CA PHE A 93 -4.99 -5.94 -18.33
C PHE A 93 -4.80 -4.44 -18.04
N GLY A 94 -5.32 -3.55 -18.88
CA GLY A 94 -5.18 -2.09 -18.69
C GLY A 94 -5.83 -1.59 -17.41
N LEU A 95 -7.03 -2.07 -17.06
CA LEU A 95 -7.72 -1.69 -15.83
C LEU A 95 -7.03 -2.27 -14.59
N LEU A 96 -6.49 -3.49 -14.68
CA LEU A 96 -5.67 -4.07 -13.61
C LEU A 96 -4.38 -3.26 -13.38
N LEU A 97 -3.74 -2.80 -14.47
CA LEU A 97 -2.53 -1.99 -14.38
C LEU A 97 -2.81 -0.61 -13.78
N ILE A 98 -3.94 0.02 -14.12
CA ILE A 98 -4.36 1.29 -13.51
C ILE A 98 -4.78 1.09 -12.05
N GLY A 99 -5.64 0.11 -11.77
CA GLY A 99 -6.20 -0.13 -10.44
C GLY A 99 -5.18 -0.67 -9.44
N ILE A 100 -4.56 -1.81 -9.74
CA ILE A 100 -3.59 -2.45 -8.83
C ILE A 100 -2.20 -1.83 -9.02
N GLY A 101 -1.73 -1.73 -10.27
CA GLY A 101 -0.40 -1.23 -10.59
C GLY A 101 -0.17 0.22 -10.14
N ILE A 102 -1.06 1.14 -10.50
CA ILE A 102 -0.86 2.58 -10.26
C ILE A 102 -1.54 3.03 -8.97
N LEU A 103 -2.86 2.91 -8.89
CA LEU A 103 -3.64 3.48 -7.79
C LEU A 103 -3.32 2.78 -6.46
N SER A 104 -3.33 1.44 -6.44
CA SER A 104 -3.02 0.69 -5.24
C SER A 104 -1.55 0.84 -4.85
N GLY A 105 -0.61 0.79 -5.80
CA GLY A 105 0.81 1.07 -5.57
C GLY A 105 1.06 2.45 -4.94
N ALA A 106 0.40 3.49 -5.45
CA ALA A 106 0.44 4.81 -4.85
C ALA A 106 -0.19 4.82 -3.44
N GLY A 107 -1.35 4.19 -3.26
CA GLY A 107 -2.01 4.05 -1.96
C GLY A 107 -1.14 3.41 -0.89
N ILE A 108 -0.43 2.32 -1.25
CA ILE A 108 0.55 1.64 -0.40
C ILE A 108 1.66 2.62 0.01
N ALA A 109 2.18 3.45 -0.90
CA ALA A 109 3.24 4.41 -0.59
C ALA A 109 2.84 5.41 0.50
N PHE A 110 1.65 6.01 0.36
CA PHE A 110 1.12 6.95 1.34
C PHE A 110 0.83 6.29 2.70
N GLY A 111 0.26 5.08 2.69
CA GLY A 111 0.03 4.29 3.89
C GLY A 111 1.31 3.90 4.61
N TYR A 112 2.31 3.44 3.86
CA TYR A 112 3.60 2.99 4.37
C TYR A 112 4.37 4.14 5.04
N VAL A 113 4.53 5.27 4.34
CA VAL A 113 5.25 6.44 4.88
C VAL A 113 4.60 6.92 6.17
N THR A 114 3.27 7.05 6.18
CA THR A 114 2.56 7.57 7.36
C THR A 114 2.69 6.63 8.54
N SER A 115 2.52 5.32 8.29
CA SER A 115 2.52 4.30 9.34
C SER A 115 3.91 4.07 9.92
N LEU A 116 4.96 4.29 9.13
CA LEU A 116 6.35 4.20 9.58
C LEU A 116 6.80 5.47 10.31
N ALA A 117 6.65 6.64 9.66
CA ALA A 117 7.25 7.88 10.14
C ALA A 117 6.54 8.46 11.38
N THR A 118 5.23 8.27 11.49
CA THR A 118 4.44 8.84 12.58
C THR A 118 4.86 8.27 13.94
N PRO A 119 4.74 6.97 14.24
CA PRO A 119 4.96 6.46 15.59
C PRO A 119 6.42 6.64 16.06
N ILE A 120 7.41 6.63 15.16
CA ILE A 120 8.82 6.90 15.50
C ILE A 120 8.99 8.30 16.13
N LYS A 121 8.25 9.32 15.64
CA LYS A 121 8.31 10.69 16.17
C LYS A 121 7.80 10.77 17.62
N TRP A 122 6.87 9.88 18.01
CA TRP A 122 6.26 9.86 19.35
C TRP A 122 7.03 8.99 20.35
N PHE A 123 7.96 8.15 19.87
CA PHE A 123 8.77 7.25 20.69
C PHE A 123 10.27 7.36 20.33
N PRO A 124 10.91 8.54 20.54
CA PRO A 124 12.28 8.79 20.10
C PRO A 124 13.32 7.88 20.77
N GLY A 125 13.05 7.32 21.96
CA GLY A 125 13.94 6.40 22.66
C GLY A 125 13.82 4.93 22.24
N TYR A 126 12.81 4.56 21.45
CA TYR A 126 12.50 3.16 21.08
C TYR A 126 12.32 2.98 19.57
N LYS A 127 13.03 3.78 18.76
CA LYS A 127 12.83 3.85 17.31
C LYS A 127 12.90 2.46 16.65
N GLY A 128 13.89 1.64 17.00
CA GLY A 128 14.06 0.30 16.45
C GLY A 128 12.88 -0.63 16.74
N LEU A 129 12.44 -0.70 18.00
CA LEU A 129 11.29 -1.50 18.40
C LEU A 129 10.00 -1.06 17.71
N ILE A 130 9.76 0.25 17.64
CA ILE A 130 8.54 0.82 17.04
C ILE A 130 8.50 0.61 15.53
N THR A 131 9.64 0.76 14.86
CA THR A 131 9.81 0.40 13.45
C THR A 131 9.50 -1.08 13.25
N GLY A 132 10.08 -1.96 14.07
CA GLY A 132 9.85 -3.41 14.01
C GLY A 132 8.38 -3.79 14.17
N ILE A 133 7.72 -3.26 15.22
CA ILE A 133 6.29 -3.49 15.44
C ILE A 133 5.46 -3.00 14.25
N SER A 134 5.77 -1.83 13.69
CA SER A 134 5.01 -1.27 12.56
C SER A 134 5.17 -2.12 11.31
N ILE A 135 6.40 -2.48 10.95
CA ILE A 135 6.70 -3.24 9.72
C ILE A 135 6.28 -4.71 9.84
N ALA A 136 6.22 -5.29 11.05
CA ALA A 136 5.73 -6.66 11.27
C ALA A 136 4.31 -6.90 10.72
N GLY A 137 3.51 -5.85 10.53
CA GLY A 137 2.21 -5.96 9.88
C GLY A 137 2.28 -6.09 8.35
N PHE A 138 3.33 -5.57 7.71
CA PHE A 138 3.44 -5.50 6.25
C PHE A 138 3.71 -6.85 5.59
N GLY A 139 4.44 -7.75 6.27
CA GLY A 139 4.91 -9.03 5.73
C GLY A 139 6.35 -9.31 6.12
#